data_AF-A0ABD2GQC2-F1
#
_entry.id   AF-A0ABD2GQC2-F1
#
_cell.length_a   1.000
_cell.length_b   1.000
_cell.length_c   1.000
_cell.angle_alpha   90.00
_cell.angle_beta   90.00
_cell.angle_gamma   90.00
#
_symmetry.space_group_name_H-M   'P 1'
#
loop_
_entity.id
_entity.type
_entity.pdbx_description
1 polymer ?
#
loop_
_entity_poly.entity_id
_entity_poly.type
_entity_poly.pdbx_seq_one_letter_code
_entity_poly.pdbx_strand_id
1 'polypeptide(L)'
;MTSYDWELFHCVHELELIYHTFGRQNVKKTTVNLDLFLRRFNEIQFWVITEVCLCSQLSKRVQLLKKFIKIAAHCKEYRNLNAFFAIIMGLSNPAVCRLSQTWEKLPSKFKKFYGEFENFMDPSRNHRAYRLTVSKLEPPIIPFMPLLIKDMTFTHEGNKTFIDCLVNFEKMRMIANTVKIVRYCRSQPFSPDSPLASKSHPEVRTYVRQLNVIDNQRTLTQLSHGLEPRRS
;
A
#
# COMPACT_ATOMS: atom_id res chain seq x y z
N MET A 1 1.54 -12.80 0.48
CA MET A 1 1.31 -11.40 0.86
C MET A 1 -0.18 -11.12 0.90
N THR A 2 -0.87 -11.18 -0.24
CA THR A 2 -2.32 -10.92 -0.33
C THR A 2 -3.18 -11.72 0.65
N SER A 3 -2.92 -13.00 0.89
CA SER A 3 -3.69 -13.77 1.88
C SER A 3 -3.58 -13.19 3.30
N TYR A 4 -2.39 -12.73 3.71
CA TYR A 4 -2.20 -12.11 5.02
C TYR A 4 -2.79 -10.71 5.08
N ASP A 5 -2.66 -9.93 4.00
CA ASP A 5 -3.27 -8.60 3.93
C ASP A 5 -4.80 -8.70 3.98
N TRP A 6 -5.40 -9.76 3.40
CA TRP A 6 -6.83 -10.05 3.55
C TRP A 6 -7.22 -10.39 4.99
N GLU A 7 -6.44 -11.19 5.72
CA GLU A 7 -6.70 -11.45 7.14
C GLU A 7 -6.73 -10.14 7.94
N LEU A 8 -5.73 -9.27 7.77
CA LEU A 8 -5.69 -7.96 8.41
C LEU A 8 -6.86 -7.07 8.00
N PHE A 9 -7.21 -7.04 6.70
CA PHE A 9 -8.29 -6.21 6.19
C PHE A 9 -9.67 -6.68 6.63
N HIS A 10 -9.89 -7.99 6.83
CA HIS A 10 -11.13 -8.52 7.40
C HIS A 10 -11.29 -8.19 8.89
N CYS A 11 -10.18 -8.09 9.64
CA CYS A 11 -10.24 -7.68 11.05
C CYS A 11 -10.72 -6.22 11.23
N VAL A 12 -10.56 -5.37 10.21
CA VAL A 12 -10.98 -3.96 10.29
C VAL A 12 -12.51 -3.86 10.30
N HIS A 13 -13.09 -3.49 11.43
CA HIS A 13 -14.52 -3.19 11.48
C HIS A 13 -14.80 -1.84 10.81
N GLU A 14 -15.95 -1.71 10.13
CA GLU A 14 -16.32 -0.48 9.43
C GLU A 14 -16.39 0.75 10.35
N LEU A 15 -16.81 0.53 11.61
CA LEU A 15 -16.84 1.58 12.64
C LEU A 15 -15.44 2.07 13.03
N GLU A 16 -14.38 1.26 12.85
CA GLU A 16 -13.01 1.73 13.13
C GLU A 16 -12.62 2.87 12.20
N LEU A 17 -13.10 2.86 10.94
CA LEU A 17 -12.91 3.97 10.00
C LEU A 17 -13.59 5.24 10.54
N ILE A 18 -14.81 5.12 11.07
CA ILE A 18 -15.54 6.24 11.65
C ILE A 18 -14.80 6.79 12.88
N TYR A 19 -14.40 5.92 13.80
CA TYR A 19 -13.70 6.33 15.02
C TYR A 19 -12.35 6.95 14.73
N HIS A 20 -11.65 6.44 13.72
CA HIS A 20 -10.39 7.01 13.26
C HIS A 20 -10.60 8.42 12.71
N THR A 21 -11.62 8.64 11.87
CA THR A 21 -11.89 9.93 11.24
C THR A 21 -12.41 11.00 12.21
N PHE A 22 -13.26 10.64 13.16
CA PHE A 22 -13.86 11.60 14.11
C PHE A 22 -13.06 11.78 15.41
N GLY A 23 -11.91 11.11 15.53
CA GLY A 23 -11.02 11.19 16.69
C GLY A 23 -11.35 10.18 17.79
N ARG A 24 -10.40 9.30 18.10
CA ARG A 24 -10.55 8.18 19.07
C ARG A 24 -10.90 8.67 20.47
N GLN A 25 -10.31 9.79 20.87
CA GLN A 25 -10.51 10.44 22.16
C GLN A 25 -11.97 10.83 22.39
N ASN A 26 -12.72 11.10 21.31
CA ASN A 26 -14.12 11.49 21.39
C ASN A 26 -15.05 10.28 21.59
N VAL A 27 -14.61 9.08 21.23
CA VAL A 27 -15.47 7.88 21.16
C VAL A 27 -15.12 6.79 22.18
N LYS A 28 -13.97 6.86 22.87
CA LYS A 28 -13.48 5.81 23.80
C LYS A 28 -13.54 4.40 23.19
N LYS A 29 -13.29 4.29 21.88
CA LYS A 29 -13.26 3.03 21.12
C LYS A 29 -11.88 2.80 20.51
N THR A 30 -11.56 1.53 20.29
CA THR A 30 -10.30 1.09 19.66
C THR A 30 -10.39 1.13 18.14
N THR A 31 -9.26 1.36 17.48
CA THR A 31 -9.07 1.25 16.02
C THR A 31 -7.86 0.38 15.69
N VAL A 32 -7.51 -0.54 16.59
CA VAL A 32 -6.25 -1.31 16.52
C VAL A 32 -6.16 -2.13 15.24
N ASN A 33 -7.26 -2.70 14.72
CA ASN A 33 -7.19 -3.48 13.49
C ASN A 33 -6.90 -2.58 12.29
N LEU A 34 -7.56 -1.41 12.23
CA LEU A 34 -7.28 -0.40 11.21
C LEU A 34 -5.81 0.06 11.31
N ASP A 35 -5.31 0.32 12.51
CA ASP A 35 -3.94 0.79 12.73
C ASP A 35 -2.90 -0.23 12.29
N LEU A 36 -3.12 -1.51 12.62
CA LEU A 36 -2.25 -2.60 12.17
C LEU A 36 -2.25 -2.72 10.65
N PHE A 37 -3.42 -2.58 10.03
CA PHE A 37 -3.52 -2.66 8.57
C PHE A 37 -2.92 -1.44 7.85
N LEU A 38 -3.05 -0.23 8.41
CA LEU A 38 -2.37 0.95 7.89
C LEU A 38 -0.85 0.87 8.12
N ARG A 39 -0.41 0.33 9.26
CA ARG A 39 1.02 0.07 9.53
C ARG A 39 1.60 -0.94 8.55
N ARG A 40 0.83 -1.96 8.15
CA ARG A 40 1.24 -2.96 7.15
C ARG A 40 1.64 -2.32 5.82
N PHE A 41 0.99 -1.24 5.40
CA PHE A 41 1.39 -0.48 4.21
C PHE A 41 2.84 0.03 4.33
N ASN A 42 3.14 0.71 5.45
CA ASN A 42 4.47 1.23 5.71
C ASN A 42 5.51 0.11 5.89
N GLU A 43 5.13 -0.99 6.54
CA GLU A 43 5.99 -2.17 6.71
C GLU A 43 6.42 -2.75 5.36
N ILE A 44 5.48 -2.96 4.42
CA ILE A 44 5.82 -3.44 3.06
C ILE A 44 6.69 -2.42 2.32
N GLN A 45 6.38 -1.13 2.44
CA GLN A 45 7.16 -0.07 1.80
C GLN A 45 8.61 -0.07 2.31
N PHE A 46 8.81 -0.07 3.62
CA PHE A 46 10.15 -0.07 4.23
C PHE A 46 10.88 -1.40 4.07
N TRP A 47 10.18 -2.53 3.97
CA TRP A 47 10.78 -3.81 3.63
C TRP A 47 11.49 -3.76 2.27
N VAL A 48 10.84 -3.21 1.24
CA VAL A 48 11.46 -3.04 -0.09
C VAL A 48 12.72 -2.20 0.00
N ILE A 49 12.66 -1.08 0.70
CA ILE A 49 13.80 -0.15 0.82
C ILE A 49 14.94 -0.82 1.60
N THR A 50 14.62 -1.53 2.68
CA THR A 50 15.57 -2.24 3.55
C THR A 50 16.33 -3.31 2.77
N GLU A 51 15.63 -4.21 2.09
CA GLU A 51 16.25 -5.30 1.32
C GLU A 51 17.15 -4.77 0.21
N VAL A 52 16.74 -3.69 -0.48
CA VAL A 52 17.57 -3.08 -1.52
C VAL A 52 18.82 -2.41 -0.92
N CYS A 53 18.68 -1.66 0.18
CA CYS A 53 19.78 -0.92 0.81
C CYS A 53 20.77 -1.84 1.54
N LEU A 54 20.37 -3.03 1.96
CA LEU A 54 21.26 -4.03 2.57
C LEU A 54 21.97 -4.92 1.53
N CYS A 55 21.54 -4.90 0.26
CA CYS A 55 22.10 -5.73 -0.79
C CYS A 55 23.36 -5.09 -1.42
N SER A 56 24.54 -5.39 -0.87
CA SER A 56 25.82 -4.86 -1.35
C SER A 56 26.17 -5.24 -2.79
N GLN A 57 25.92 -6.50 -3.18
CA GLN A 57 26.26 -6.96 -4.53
C GLN A 57 25.31 -6.39 -5.60
N LEU A 58 25.86 -5.62 -6.54
CA LEU A 58 25.10 -4.97 -7.62
C LEU A 58 24.25 -5.94 -8.44
N SER A 59 24.79 -7.09 -8.84
CA SER A 59 24.06 -8.08 -9.65
C SER A 59 22.83 -8.63 -8.93
N LYS A 60 22.94 -8.94 -7.63
CA LYS A 60 21.81 -9.38 -6.80
C LYS A 60 20.82 -8.25 -6.56
N ARG A 61 21.28 -7.01 -6.39
CA ARG A 61 20.42 -5.84 -6.22
C ARG A 61 19.55 -5.56 -7.45
N VAL A 62 20.09 -5.74 -8.66
CA VAL A 62 19.30 -5.71 -9.91
C VAL A 62 18.24 -6.82 -9.91
N GLN A 63 18.58 -8.02 -9.43
CA GLN A 63 17.60 -9.12 -9.31
C GLN A 63 16.52 -8.81 -8.27
N LEU A 64 16.84 -8.12 -7.18
CA LEU A 64 15.87 -7.65 -6.19
C LEU A 64 14.88 -6.65 -6.81
N LEU A 65 15.34 -5.61 -7.52
CA LEU A 65 14.44 -4.68 -8.23
C LEU A 65 13.50 -5.43 -9.17
N LYS A 66 14.05 -6.33 -9.99
CA LYS A 66 13.25 -7.18 -10.88
C LYS A 66 12.22 -8.02 -10.13
N LYS A 67 12.59 -8.58 -8.97
CA LYS A 67 11.70 -9.40 -8.15
C LYS A 67 10.59 -8.56 -7.52
N PHE A 68 10.88 -7.38 -6.97
CA PHE A 68 9.87 -6.48 -6.42
C PHE A 68 8.87 -6.00 -7.46
N ILE A 69 9.32 -5.64 -8.67
CA ILE A 69 8.42 -5.29 -9.78
C ILE A 69 7.49 -6.46 -10.13
N LYS A 70 8.00 -7.70 -10.14
CA LYS A 70 7.16 -8.90 -10.34
C LYS A 70 6.17 -9.11 -9.20
N ILE A 71 6.60 -8.96 -7.95
CA ILE A 71 5.71 -9.11 -6.78
C ILE A 71 4.59 -8.07 -6.85
N ALA A 72 4.91 -6.81 -7.18
CA ALA A 72 3.91 -5.77 -7.38
C ALA A 72 2.92 -6.15 -8.50
N ALA A 73 3.41 -6.62 -9.64
CA ALA A 73 2.55 -7.10 -10.74
C ALA A 73 1.57 -8.18 -10.26
N HIS A 74 2.04 -9.19 -9.53
CA HIS A 74 1.18 -10.23 -8.96
C HIS A 74 0.22 -9.71 -7.89
N CYS A 75 0.62 -8.76 -7.04
CA CYS A 75 -0.30 -8.10 -6.10
C CYS A 75 -1.43 -7.39 -6.86
N LYS A 76 -1.13 -6.70 -7.96
CA LYS A 76 -2.12 -6.05 -8.83
C LYS A 76 -3.03 -7.08 -9.53
N GLU A 77 -2.50 -8.20 -10.01
CA GLU A 77 -3.29 -9.31 -10.57
C GLU A 77 -4.28 -9.87 -9.54
N TYR A 78 -3.87 -10.02 -8.29
CA TYR A 78 -4.76 -10.42 -7.19
C TYR A 78 -5.64 -9.29 -6.65
N ARG A 79 -5.71 -8.14 -7.33
CA ARG A 79 -6.48 -6.95 -6.91
C ARG A 79 -6.10 -6.46 -5.50
N ASN A 80 -4.89 -6.77 -5.04
CA ASN A 80 -4.30 -6.22 -3.83
C ASN A 80 -3.54 -4.94 -4.19
N LEU A 81 -4.31 -3.87 -4.37
CA LEU A 81 -3.76 -2.57 -4.76
C LEU A 81 -2.98 -1.94 -3.60
N ASN A 82 -3.35 -2.19 -2.35
CA ASN A 82 -2.63 -1.67 -1.19
C ASN A 82 -1.15 -2.10 -1.18
N ALA A 83 -0.88 -3.41 -1.27
CA ALA A 83 0.50 -3.93 -1.31
C ALA A 83 1.23 -3.57 -2.61
N PHE A 84 0.52 -3.54 -3.73
CA PHE A 84 1.08 -3.05 -5.00
C PHE A 84 1.64 -1.62 -4.82
N PHE A 85 0.83 -0.68 -4.30
CA PHE A 85 1.25 0.70 -4.10
C PHE A 85 2.40 0.79 -3.08
N ALA A 86 2.34 0.03 -1.98
CA ALA A 86 3.42 0.00 -0.99
C ALA A 86 4.76 -0.41 -1.61
N ILE A 87 4.77 -1.42 -2.49
CA ILE A 87 5.99 -1.88 -3.15
C ILE A 87 6.53 -0.82 -4.11
N ILE A 88 5.68 -0.25 -4.97
CA ILE A 88 6.13 0.74 -5.95
C ILE A 88 6.59 2.01 -5.23
N MET A 89 5.90 2.47 -4.18
CA MET A 89 6.35 3.60 -3.37
C MET A 89 7.66 3.32 -2.61
N GLY A 90 7.94 2.05 -2.28
CA GLY A 90 9.23 1.63 -1.73
C GLY A 90 10.35 1.75 -2.78
N LEU A 91 10.07 1.34 -4.02
CA LEU A 91 11.00 1.49 -5.15
C LEU A 91 11.22 2.96 -5.53
N SER A 92 10.18 3.80 -5.42
CA SER A 92 10.23 5.24 -5.66
C SER A 92 10.92 6.02 -4.53
N ASN A 93 11.29 5.37 -3.42
CA ASN A 93 11.94 6.05 -2.29
C ASN A 93 13.30 6.64 -2.73
N PRO A 94 13.67 7.84 -2.27
CA PRO A 94 14.95 8.48 -2.64
C PRO A 94 16.19 7.61 -2.40
N ALA A 95 16.20 6.75 -1.37
CA ALA A 95 17.30 5.84 -1.10
C ALA A 95 17.43 4.72 -2.16
N VAL A 96 16.35 4.38 -2.86
CA VAL A 96 16.35 3.37 -3.93
C VAL A 96 16.50 4.01 -5.31
N CYS A 97 15.74 5.07 -5.60
CA CYS A 97 15.80 5.79 -6.89
C CYS A 97 17.20 6.29 -7.26
N ARG A 98 18.00 6.68 -6.26
CA ARG A 98 19.36 7.21 -6.49
C ARG A 98 20.38 6.18 -6.97
N LEU A 99 20.08 4.89 -6.90
CA LEU A 99 21.01 3.80 -7.24
C LEU A 99 21.12 3.63 -8.78
N SER A 100 21.65 4.65 -9.44
CA SER A 100 21.66 4.75 -10.91
C SER A 100 22.32 3.56 -11.58
N GLN A 101 23.40 2.99 -11.03
CA GLN A 101 24.07 1.83 -11.62
C GLN A 101 23.18 0.58 -11.57
N THR A 102 22.37 0.46 -10.51
CA THR A 102 21.39 -0.61 -10.37
C THR A 102 20.25 -0.44 -11.38
N TRP A 103 19.68 0.76 -11.47
CA TRP A 103 18.61 1.05 -12.41
C TRP A 103 19.05 0.93 -13.87
N GLU A 104 20.24 1.39 -14.22
CA GLU A 104 20.81 1.28 -15.57
C GLU A 104 20.87 -0.18 -16.04
N LYS A 105 21.31 -1.10 -15.16
CA LYS A 105 21.43 -2.53 -15.45
C LYS A 105 20.12 -3.32 -15.39
N LEU A 106 19.01 -2.71 -14.96
CA LEU A 106 17.71 -3.34 -14.99
C LEU A 106 17.26 -3.57 -16.45
N PRO A 107 16.82 -4.79 -16.83
CA PRO A 107 16.38 -5.04 -18.20
C PRO A 107 15.24 -4.10 -18.63
N SER A 108 15.27 -3.63 -19.87
CA SER A 108 14.32 -2.64 -20.42
C SER A 108 12.85 -3.03 -20.23
N LYS A 109 12.52 -4.32 -20.36
CA LYS A 109 11.18 -4.85 -20.07
C LYS A 109 10.67 -4.47 -18.67
N PHE A 110 11.52 -4.59 -17.64
CA PHE A 110 11.12 -4.27 -16.26
C PHE A 110 11.14 -2.78 -15.99
N LYS A 111 12.00 -1.99 -16.66
CA LYS A 111 11.91 -0.52 -16.65
C LYS A 111 10.56 -0.05 -17.19
N LYS A 112 10.08 -0.65 -18.29
CA LYS A 112 8.76 -0.35 -18.87
C LYS A 112 7.63 -0.68 -17.89
N PHE A 113 7.62 -1.88 -17.31
CA PHE A 113 6.62 -2.23 -16.29
C PHE A 113 6.63 -1.29 -15.10
N TYR A 114 7.81 -0.93 -14.60
CA TYR A 114 7.93 0.01 -13.50
C TYR A 114 7.37 1.39 -13.86
N GLY A 115 7.68 1.92 -15.05
CA GLY A 115 7.12 3.19 -15.52
C GLY A 115 5.59 3.16 -15.69
N GLU A 116 5.03 2.05 -16.18
CA GLU A 116 3.57 1.84 -16.22
C GLU A 116 2.95 1.84 -14.82
N PHE A 117 3.66 1.26 -13.84
CA PHE A 117 3.23 1.24 -12.45
C PHE A 117 3.32 2.62 -11.79
N GLU A 118 4.37 3.40 -12.06
CA GLU A 118 4.48 4.79 -11.59
C GLU A 118 3.37 5.67 -12.16
N ASN A 119 3.07 5.55 -13.45
CA ASN A 119 1.96 6.29 -14.08
C ASN A 119 0.60 5.94 -13.44
N PHE A 120 0.42 4.71 -12.97
CA PHE A 120 -0.79 4.32 -12.26
C PHE A 120 -0.93 5.00 -10.88
N MET A 121 0.18 5.46 -10.30
CA MET A 121 0.21 6.20 -9.03
C MET A 121 0.03 7.72 -9.17
N ASP A 122 -0.09 8.23 -10.41
CA ASP A 122 -0.15 9.67 -10.69
C ASP A 122 -1.22 10.38 -9.83
N PRO A 123 -0.84 11.36 -8.99
CA PRO A 123 -1.78 12.09 -8.14
C PRO A 123 -2.68 13.07 -8.94
N SER A 124 -2.37 13.32 -10.21
CA SER A 124 -3.09 14.26 -11.07
C SER A 124 -4.59 13.98 -11.12
N ARG A 125 -5.37 15.07 -11.12
CA ARG A 125 -6.85 15.05 -11.13
C ARG A 125 -7.43 14.13 -10.04
N ASN A 126 -6.85 14.21 -8.83
CA ASN A 126 -7.23 13.41 -7.66
C ASN A 126 -7.09 11.90 -7.88
N HIS A 127 -5.89 11.46 -8.27
CA HIS A 127 -5.57 10.04 -8.51
C HIS A 127 -6.50 9.38 -9.55
N ARG A 128 -6.76 10.09 -10.66
CA ARG A 128 -7.75 9.66 -11.67
C ARG A 128 -7.49 8.26 -12.22
N ALA A 129 -6.23 7.92 -12.52
CA ALA A 129 -5.86 6.63 -13.09
C ALA A 129 -6.23 5.46 -12.14
N TYR A 130 -5.89 5.61 -10.85
CA TYR A 130 -6.28 4.69 -9.80
C TYR A 130 -7.81 4.57 -9.69
N ARG A 131 -8.51 5.70 -9.55
CA ARG A 131 -9.97 5.70 -9.33
C ARG A 131 -10.74 5.06 -10.48
N LEU A 132 -10.37 5.35 -11.73
CA LEU A 132 -10.97 4.75 -12.92
C LEU A 132 -10.72 3.24 -13.03
N THR A 133 -9.60 2.76 -12.50
CA THR A 133 -9.30 1.34 -12.49
C THR A 133 -10.14 0.64 -11.44
N VAL A 134 -10.16 1.17 -10.20
CA VAL A 134 -10.96 0.57 -9.11
C VAL A 134 -12.45 0.55 -9.43
N SER A 135 -12.99 1.57 -10.11
CA SER A 135 -14.40 1.61 -10.50
C SER A 135 -14.81 0.54 -11.52
N LYS A 136 -13.84 -0.11 -12.17
CA LYS A 136 -14.06 -1.19 -13.15
C LYS A 136 -13.72 -2.57 -12.60
N LEU A 137 -13.17 -2.64 -11.39
CA LEU A 137 -12.83 -3.91 -10.76
C LEU A 137 -14.03 -4.44 -9.99
N GLU A 138 -14.25 -5.74 -10.12
CA GLU A 138 -15.15 -6.48 -9.26
C GLU A 138 -14.44 -6.93 -7.98
N PRO A 139 -15.14 -7.12 -6.85
CA PRO A 139 -14.62 -7.76 -5.65
C PRO A 139 -14.14 -9.21 -5.92
N PRO A 140 -13.24 -9.78 -5.10
CA PRO A 140 -12.52 -9.19 -3.96
C PRO A 140 -11.43 -8.17 -4.35
N ILE A 141 -11.35 -7.04 -3.65
CA ILE A 141 -10.33 -5.98 -3.85
C ILE A 141 -9.76 -5.53 -2.50
N ILE A 142 -8.45 -5.31 -2.42
CA ILE A 142 -7.85 -4.53 -1.32
C ILE A 142 -7.49 -3.14 -1.88
N PRO A 143 -8.24 -2.07 -1.51
CA PRO A 143 -8.03 -0.74 -2.06
C PRO A 143 -6.75 -0.09 -1.52
N PHE A 144 -6.27 0.96 -2.19
CA PHE A 144 -5.19 1.81 -1.69
C PHE A 144 -5.67 2.60 -0.47
N MET A 145 -5.43 2.06 0.73
CA MET A 145 -5.98 2.57 1.99
C MET A 145 -5.57 4.00 2.33
N PRO A 146 -4.32 4.44 2.13
CA PRO A 146 -3.93 5.83 2.36
C PRO A 146 -4.82 6.85 1.65
N LEU A 147 -5.25 6.58 0.40
CA LEU A 147 -6.14 7.48 -0.33
C LEU A 147 -7.56 7.47 0.25
N LEU A 148 -8.04 6.32 0.73
CA LEU A 148 -9.36 6.21 1.38
C LEU A 148 -9.39 6.98 2.71
N ILE A 149 -8.34 6.86 3.52
CA ILE A 149 -8.20 7.63 4.76
C ILE A 149 -8.08 9.13 4.48
N LYS A 150 -7.34 9.51 3.42
CA LYS A 150 -7.31 10.89 2.94
C LYS A 150 -8.72 11.40 2.60
N ASP A 151 -9.49 10.67 1.79
CA ASP A 151 -10.85 11.04 1.40
C ASP A 151 -11.77 11.24 2.62
N MET A 152 -11.70 10.34 3.61
CA MET A 152 -12.47 10.48 4.85
C MET A 152 -12.05 11.70 5.68
N THR A 153 -10.74 11.96 5.78
CA THR A 153 -10.19 13.10 6.51
C THR A 153 -10.64 14.41 5.89
N PHE A 154 -10.49 14.57 4.58
CA PHE A 154 -10.93 15.77 3.86
C PHE A 154 -12.45 15.96 3.94
N THR A 155 -13.24 14.88 3.89
CA THR A 155 -14.68 14.96 4.09
C THR A 155 -15.03 15.46 5.49
N HIS A 156 -14.31 14.98 6.51
CA HIS A 156 -14.54 15.39 7.89
C HIS A 156 -14.17 16.84 8.16
N GLU A 157 -13.00 17.28 7.69
CA GLU A 157 -12.47 18.63 7.89
C GLU A 157 -13.20 19.67 7.02
N GLY A 158 -13.59 19.29 5.79
CA GLY A 158 -14.25 20.19 4.85
C GLY A 158 -15.74 20.42 5.11
N ASN A 159 -16.38 19.64 5.97
CA ASN A 159 -17.83 19.71 6.23
C ASN A 159 -18.12 19.84 7.72
N LYS A 160 -18.94 20.81 8.13
CA LYS A 160 -19.39 20.95 9.52
C LYS A 160 -20.29 19.76 9.91
N THR A 161 -20.09 19.23 11.12
CA THR A 161 -20.93 18.15 11.68
C THR A 161 -22.33 18.65 12.05
N PHE A 162 -22.44 19.91 12.49
CA PHE A 162 -23.70 20.56 12.83
C PHE A 162 -23.86 21.85 12.02
N ILE A 163 -25.07 22.10 11.53
CA ILE A 163 -25.50 23.33 10.84
C ILE A 163 -26.80 23.76 11.53
N ASP A 164 -26.87 25.00 12.01
CA ASP A 164 -28.02 25.53 12.76
C ASP A 164 -28.47 24.64 13.93
N CYS A 165 -27.48 24.10 14.68
CA CYS A 165 -27.67 23.15 15.78
C CYS A 165 -28.30 21.80 15.39
N LEU A 166 -28.50 21.52 14.10
CA LEU A 166 -28.98 20.26 13.57
C LEU A 166 -27.84 19.43 12.99
N VAL A 167 -27.97 18.10 13.02
CA VAL A 167 -26.98 17.19 12.43
C VAL A 167 -26.95 17.38 10.91
N ASN A 168 -25.77 17.62 10.35
CA ASN A 168 -25.58 17.67 8.91
C ASN A 168 -25.57 16.25 8.31
N PHE A 169 -26.74 15.78 7.90
CA PHE A 169 -26.89 14.46 7.27
C PHE A 169 -26.17 14.34 5.92
N GLU A 170 -25.89 15.44 5.23
CA GLU A 170 -25.12 15.39 3.98
C GLU A 170 -23.69 14.92 4.24
N LYS A 171 -23.03 15.48 5.26
CA LYS A 171 -21.73 14.98 5.74
C LYS A 171 -21.80 13.49 6.12
N MET A 172 -22.86 13.08 6.83
CA MET A 172 -23.02 11.68 7.25
C MET A 172 -23.12 10.74 6.04
N ARG A 173 -23.85 11.12 4.99
CA ARG A 173 -23.95 10.35 3.74
C ARG A 173 -22.60 10.23 3.03
N MET A 174 -21.84 11.33 2.94
CA MET A 174 -20.51 11.32 2.31
C MET A 174 -19.56 10.34 3.01
N ILE A 175 -19.51 10.38 4.35
CA ILE A 175 -18.71 9.45 5.16
C ILE A 175 -19.21 8.01 4.95
N ALA A 176 -20.52 7.77 5.03
CA ALA A 176 -21.10 6.44 4.86
C ALA A 176 -20.82 5.86 3.47
N ASN A 177 -20.80 6.67 2.41
CA ASN A 177 -20.47 6.23 1.06
C ASN A 177 -19.02 5.73 0.97
N THR A 178 -18.08 6.36 1.68
CA THR A 178 -16.69 5.88 1.73
C THR A 178 -16.59 4.53 2.46
N VAL A 179 -17.34 4.35 3.55
CA VAL A 179 -17.42 3.05 4.25
C VAL A 179 -18.04 1.96 3.36
N LYS A 180 -19.09 2.30 2.59
CA LYS A 180 -19.70 1.36 1.63
C LYS A 180 -18.72 0.87 0.57
N ILE A 181 -17.73 1.68 0.16
CA ILE A 181 -16.66 1.23 -0.74
C ILE A 181 -15.86 0.11 -0.09
N VAL A 182 -15.46 0.25 1.18
CA VAL A 182 -14.75 -0.80 1.92
C VAL A 182 -15.59 -2.06 2.03
N ARG A 183 -16.88 -1.93 2.29
CA ARG A 183 -17.82 -3.05 2.31
C ARG A 183 -17.89 -3.77 0.97
N TYR A 184 -18.04 -3.01 -0.12
CA TYR A 184 -18.09 -3.54 -1.48
C TYR A 184 -16.82 -4.31 -1.83
N CYS A 185 -15.65 -3.73 -1.57
CA CYS A 185 -14.35 -4.35 -1.82
C CYS A 185 -14.21 -5.74 -1.17
N ARG A 186 -14.84 -5.97 -0.01
CA ARG A 186 -14.80 -7.22 0.76
C ARG A 186 -16.03 -8.12 0.59
N SER A 187 -16.92 -7.81 -0.36
CA SER A 187 -18.20 -8.52 -0.52
C SER A 187 -18.08 -9.94 -1.11
N GLN A 188 -16.91 -10.28 -1.65
CA GLN A 188 -16.60 -11.62 -2.18
C GLN A 188 -15.36 -12.18 -1.47
N PRO A 189 -15.28 -13.50 -1.25
CA PRO A 189 -14.13 -14.11 -0.61
C PRO A 189 -12.91 -14.06 -1.54
N PHE A 190 -11.72 -13.91 -0.96
CA PHE A 190 -10.47 -14.08 -1.70
C PHE A 190 -10.12 -15.57 -1.83
N SER A 191 -10.21 -16.09 -3.05
CA SER A 191 -9.68 -17.40 -3.43
C SER A 191 -8.58 -17.19 -4.48
N PRO A 192 -7.33 -17.58 -4.22
CA PRO A 192 -6.31 -17.50 -5.25
C PRO A 192 -6.50 -18.65 -6.25
N ASP A 193 -6.92 -18.33 -7.48
CA ASP A 193 -7.26 -19.30 -8.55
C ASP A 193 -6.06 -20.12 -9.11
N SER A 194 -4.90 -20.09 -8.46
CA SER A 194 -3.69 -20.75 -8.95
C SER A 194 -3.45 -22.10 -8.25
N PRO A 195 -3.15 -23.18 -9.01
CA PRO A 195 -2.69 -24.47 -8.45
C PRO A 195 -1.42 -24.38 -7.59
N LEU A 196 -0.65 -23.30 -7.71
CA LEU A 196 0.51 -23.02 -6.87
C LEU A 196 0.14 -22.34 -5.56
N ALA A 197 -0.99 -21.63 -5.51
CA ALA A 197 -1.48 -20.98 -4.31
C ALA A 197 -2.22 -21.95 -3.36
N SER A 198 -2.67 -23.11 -3.87
CA SER A 198 -3.24 -24.19 -3.06
C SER A 198 -2.17 -25.00 -2.30
N LYS A 199 -0.90 -24.92 -2.71
CA LYS A 199 0.21 -25.54 -1.98
C LYS A 199 0.59 -24.69 -0.77
N SER A 200 0.49 -25.26 0.42
CA SER A 200 0.99 -24.63 1.64
C SER A 200 2.52 -24.47 1.53
N HIS A 201 3.00 -23.23 1.60
CA HIS A 201 4.42 -22.90 1.70
C HIS A 201 4.69 -22.25 3.06
N PRO A 202 4.89 -23.03 4.14
CA PRO A 202 5.00 -22.51 5.51
C PRO A 202 6.11 -21.47 5.67
N GLU A 203 7.28 -21.71 5.06
CA GLU A 203 8.43 -20.79 5.13
C GLU A 203 8.11 -19.42 4.52
N VAL A 204 7.45 -19.40 3.36
CA VAL A 204 7.02 -18.16 2.69
C VAL A 204 5.97 -17.45 3.53
N ARG A 205 5.04 -18.20 4.14
CA ARG A 205 4.02 -17.64 5.03
C ARG A 205 4.65 -16.98 6.26
N THR A 206 5.63 -17.63 6.88
CA THR A 206 6.36 -17.10 8.04
C THR A 206 7.12 -15.83 7.65
N TYR A 207 7.92 -15.87 6.58
CA TYR A 207 8.69 -14.71 6.13
C TYR A 207 7.79 -13.48 5.85
N VAL A 208 6.69 -13.67 5.11
CA VAL A 208 5.78 -12.57 4.75
C VAL A 208 5.07 -11.94 5.95
N ARG A 209 4.87 -12.70 7.04
CA ARG A 209 4.19 -12.24 8.26
C ARG A 209 5.13 -11.63 9.29
N GLN A 210 6.44 -11.85 9.17
CA GLN A 210 7.46 -11.46 10.14
C GLN A 210 8.57 -10.66 9.43
N LEU A 211 8.17 -9.57 8.76
CA LEU A 211 9.13 -8.71 8.06
C LEU A 211 9.92 -7.90 9.08
N ASN A 212 11.24 -7.95 9.00
CA ASN A 212 12.12 -7.04 9.74
C ASN A 212 12.49 -5.87 8.83
N VAL A 213 12.21 -4.65 9.28
CA VAL A 213 12.36 -3.44 8.47
C VAL A 213 13.18 -2.38 9.19
N ILE A 214 13.95 -1.62 8.42
CA ILE A 214 14.55 -0.37 8.85
C ILE A 214 13.59 0.75 8.42
N ASP A 215 12.99 1.45 9.38
CA ASP A 215 12.08 2.58 9.13
C ASP A 215 12.76 3.95 9.32
N ASN A 216 14.01 3.97 9.81
CA ASN A 216 14.82 5.17 9.90
C ASN A 216 15.35 5.60 8.53
N GLN A 217 14.70 6.59 7.92
CA GLN A 217 15.07 7.11 6.60
C GLN A 217 16.51 7.65 6.52
N ARG A 218 17.09 8.16 7.63
CA ARG A 218 18.49 8.62 7.63
C ARG A 218 19.44 7.44 7.49
N THR A 219 19.21 6.36 8.24
CA THR A 219 19.98 5.12 8.15
C THR A 219 19.90 4.53 6.74
N LEU A 220 18.71 4.43 6.15
CA LEU A 220 18.51 3.93 4.78
C LEU A 220 19.25 4.78 3.74
N THR A 221 19.19 6.11 3.90
CA THR A 221 19.93 7.04 3.03
C THR A 221 21.44 6.82 3.13
N GLN A 222 21.98 6.67 4.35
CA GLN A 222 23.39 6.39 4.57
C GLN A 222 23.83 5.06 3.95
N LEU A 223 23.05 3.98 4.14
CA LEU A 223 23.31 2.68 3.52
C LEU A 223 23.35 2.80 1.99
N SER A 224 22.35 3.46 1.40
CA SER A 224 22.31 3.69 -0.05
C SER A 224 23.52 4.47 -0.56
N HIS A 225 23.95 5.52 0.14
CA HIS A 225 25.16 6.27 -0.22
C HIS A 225 26.42 5.42 -0.15
N GLY A 226 26.50 4.49 0.79
CA GLY A 226 27.58 3.50 0.86
C GLY A 226 27.58 2.49 -0.29
N LEU A 227 26.40 2.16 -0.85
CA LEU A 227 26.28 1.25 -2.00
C LEU A 227 26.75 1.89 -3.31
N GLU A 228 26.34 3.13 -3.55
CA GLU A 228 26.67 3.88 -4.78
C GLU A 228 26.98 5.34 -4.41
N PRO A 229 28.25 5.73 -4.22
CA PRO A 229 28.62 7.11 -3.90
C PRO A 229 28.19 8.10 -4.99
N ARG A 230 27.96 9.38 -4.64
CA ARG A 230 27.74 10.42 -5.65
C ARG A 230 29.04 10.58 -6.45
N ARG A 231 28.94 10.58 -7.79
CA ARG A 231 30.08 10.94 -8.64
C ARG A 231 30.44 12.40 -8.34
N SER A 232 31.68 12.62 -7.91
CA SER A 232 32.30 13.94 -7.78
C SER A 232 32.43 14.64 -9.12
#